data_AF-A0A6G1U034-F1
#
_entry.id   AF-A0A6G1U034-F1
#
_cell.length_a   1.000
_cell.length_b   1.000
_cell.length_c   1.000
_cell.angle_alpha   90.00
_cell.angle_beta   90.00
_cell.angle_gamma   90.00
#
_symmetry.space_group_name_H-M   'P 1'
#
loop_
_entity.id
_entity.type
_entity.pdbx_description
1 polymer ?
#
loop_
_entity_poly.entity_id
_entity_poly.type
_entity_poly.pdbx_seq_one_letter_code
_entity_poly.pdbx_strand_id
1 'polypeptide(L)'
;MKKMNLLLMATMLSAAAFAGNGKTSTTLPVEGEVVKASHPMIQYMGRVSFGKNPDVASFNFPGTTIEANFQGSSLKMMCRPMTGYFMAQVDGSEPFKVGFNAERDSVVTLATALPKGVHHVKVMYVIEGLFRNPEFRGFVLDKGCKLVEAPALSERKIEFIGNSITCGYGVESIEMSDPFEDETENHWLTYANIVSDSLKAQHTSISRSGIGVYRNYDGPKTGSAENMPWQYEYTLFNKHDEKWDFAKYQPQLVCINLGTNDLSTDNYDIQLYEKNYRMFLTTVRSKYPDAKIVLLTGPMLGKKESSEQRAALDRICADANKSGFTLVNKTVVDKKGKIKKAKKLGDKEIYRFDFSFQKGDLGYGASWHPSKLQHQKMAKELLPFLKNLMNW
;
A
#
# COMPACT_ATOMS: atom_id res chain seq x y z
N MET A 1 -46.94 62.44 -30.57
CA MET A 1 -45.49 62.71 -30.50
C MET A 1 -45.05 62.38 -29.07
N LYS A 2 -44.12 61.50 -28.72
CA LYS A 2 -43.18 60.61 -29.43
C LYS A 2 -43.08 59.31 -28.62
N LYS A 3 -42.98 58.19 -29.35
CA LYS A 3 -42.55 56.87 -28.89
C LYS A 3 -41.11 56.94 -28.37
N MET A 4 -40.75 56.13 -27.37
CA MET A 4 -39.46 55.44 -27.39
C MET A 4 -39.56 54.09 -26.69
N ASN A 5 -39.14 53.07 -27.42
CA ASN A 5 -39.21 51.64 -27.12
C ASN A 5 -38.24 51.27 -25.99
N LEU A 6 -38.70 50.46 -25.03
CA LEU A 6 -37.81 49.61 -24.24
C LEU A 6 -37.98 48.17 -24.75
N LEU A 7 -36.95 47.72 -25.48
CA LEU A 7 -36.84 46.39 -26.05
C LEU A 7 -36.52 45.42 -24.90
N LEU A 8 -37.51 44.71 -24.36
CA LEU A 8 -37.26 43.54 -23.51
C LEU A 8 -36.92 42.37 -24.44
N MET A 9 -35.63 42.11 -24.63
CA MET A 9 -35.15 40.91 -25.30
C MET A 9 -35.26 39.75 -24.30
N ALA A 10 -36.39 39.04 -24.31
CA ALA A 10 -36.55 37.78 -23.62
C ALA A 10 -35.68 36.73 -24.35
N THR A 11 -34.45 36.54 -23.89
CA THR A 11 -33.65 35.37 -24.26
C THR A 11 -34.22 34.16 -23.53
N MET A 12 -35.21 33.50 -24.15
CA MET A 12 -35.48 32.10 -23.85
C MET A 12 -34.27 31.28 -24.33
N LEU A 13 -33.28 31.09 -23.45
CA LEU A 13 -32.45 29.90 -23.56
C LEU A 13 -33.34 28.72 -23.16
N SER A 14 -33.90 28.07 -24.17
CA SER A 14 -34.37 26.69 -24.09
C SER A 14 -33.18 25.82 -23.71
N ALA A 15 -32.93 25.69 -22.40
CA ALA A 15 -32.19 24.56 -21.86
C ALA A 15 -33.06 23.33 -22.12
N ALA A 16 -32.93 22.76 -23.32
CA ALA A 16 -33.34 21.40 -23.58
C ALA A 16 -32.54 20.53 -22.60
N ALA A 17 -33.16 20.21 -21.47
CA ALA A 17 -32.71 19.14 -20.62
C ALA A 17 -32.73 17.88 -21.48
N PHE A 18 -31.59 17.54 -22.08
CA PHE A 18 -31.30 16.18 -22.46
C PHE A 18 -31.19 15.38 -21.15
N ALA A 19 -32.35 15.09 -20.56
CA ALA A 19 -32.51 13.91 -19.72
C ALA A 19 -32.31 12.71 -20.66
N GLY A 20 -31.05 12.44 -20.96
CA GLY A 20 -30.66 11.27 -21.71
C GLY A 20 -31.06 10.05 -20.90
N ASN A 21 -32.21 9.47 -21.23
CA ASN A 21 -32.44 8.03 -21.09
C ASN A 21 -31.41 7.33 -21.98
N GLY A 22 -30.14 7.39 -21.57
CA GLY A 22 -29.05 6.72 -22.26
C GLY A 22 -29.24 5.22 -22.07
N LYS A 23 -29.93 4.58 -23.02
CA LYS A 23 -29.81 3.13 -23.19
C LYS A 23 -28.32 2.82 -23.31
N THR A 24 -27.74 2.20 -22.30
CA THR A 24 -26.37 1.71 -22.36
C THR A 24 -26.28 0.70 -23.51
N SER A 25 -25.26 0.85 -24.36
CA SER A 25 -25.02 -0.12 -25.43
C SER A 25 -24.81 -1.52 -24.83
N THR A 26 -25.50 -2.51 -25.37
CA THR A 26 -25.25 -3.92 -25.04
C THR A 26 -23.87 -4.31 -25.57
N THR A 27 -23.02 -4.88 -24.72
CA THR A 27 -21.71 -5.41 -25.12
C THR A 27 -21.79 -6.91 -25.38
N LEU A 28 -20.78 -7.47 -26.05
CA LEU A 28 -20.63 -8.92 -26.14
C LEU A 28 -20.51 -9.52 -24.73
N PRO A 29 -21.11 -10.70 -24.48
CA PRO A 29 -20.95 -11.36 -23.19
C PRO A 29 -19.49 -11.80 -22.99
N VAL A 30 -19.08 -11.88 -21.73
CA VAL A 30 -17.80 -12.50 -21.37
C VAL A 30 -17.89 -14.00 -21.66
N GLU A 31 -17.03 -14.49 -22.54
CA GLU A 31 -16.93 -15.92 -22.86
C GLU A 31 -15.93 -16.63 -21.94
N GLY A 32 -16.36 -17.74 -21.34
CA GLY A 32 -15.55 -18.60 -20.45
C GLY A 32 -16.27 -18.95 -19.15
N GLU A 33 -15.56 -19.63 -18.23
CA GLU A 33 -16.04 -19.84 -16.86
C GLU A 33 -15.68 -18.65 -15.98
N VAL A 34 -16.68 -17.96 -15.45
CA VAL A 34 -16.50 -16.82 -14.56
C VAL A 34 -16.30 -17.30 -13.13
N VAL A 35 -15.17 -16.94 -12.55
CA VAL A 35 -14.86 -17.18 -11.13
C VAL A 35 -14.86 -15.86 -10.39
N LYS A 36 -15.73 -15.74 -9.39
CA LYS A 36 -15.90 -14.53 -8.58
C LYS A 36 -14.71 -14.28 -7.65
N ALA A 37 -14.51 -13.04 -7.23
CA ALA A 37 -13.43 -12.68 -6.30
C ALA A 37 -13.51 -13.41 -4.95
N SER A 38 -14.70 -13.81 -4.52
CA SER A 38 -14.94 -14.56 -3.28
C SER A 38 -14.53 -16.04 -3.33
N HIS A 39 -14.08 -16.53 -4.48
CA HIS A 39 -13.81 -17.95 -4.65
C HIS A 39 -12.68 -18.41 -3.72
N PRO A 40 -12.85 -19.50 -2.96
CA PRO A 40 -11.91 -19.90 -1.88
C PRO A 40 -10.52 -20.33 -2.37
N MET A 41 -10.38 -20.62 -3.67
CA MET A 41 -9.09 -20.93 -4.30
C MET A 41 -8.30 -19.69 -4.75
N ILE A 42 -8.84 -18.49 -4.53
CA ILE A 42 -8.11 -17.23 -4.74
C ILE A 42 -7.49 -16.82 -3.40
N GLN A 43 -6.17 -16.69 -3.38
CA GLN A 43 -5.42 -16.22 -2.22
C GLN A 43 -5.19 -14.71 -2.34
N TYR A 44 -5.31 -14.00 -1.22
CA TYR A 44 -5.08 -12.56 -1.14
C TYR A 44 -3.97 -12.26 -0.13
N MET A 45 -3.04 -11.39 -0.50
CA MET A 45 -2.03 -10.80 0.38
C MET A 45 -2.21 -9.27 0.36
N GLY A 46 -2.50 -8.67 1.51
CA GLY A 46 -2.92 -7.27 1.60
C GLY A 46 -4.20 -7.09 2.39
N ARG A 47 -4.62 -5.84 2.57
CA ARG A 47 -5.89 -5.53 3.22
C ARG A 47 -6.99 -5.46 2.17
N VAL A 48 -7.87 -6.46 2.18
CA VAL A 48 -8.96 -6.60 1.21
C VAL A 48 -10.30 -6.60 1.94
N SER A 49 -11.20 -5.74 1.48
CA SER A 49 -12.58 -5.63 1.94
C SER A 49 -13.53 -6.36 1.00
N PHE A 50 -14.45 -7.13 1.59
CA PHE A 50 -15.63 -7.71 0.93
C PHE A 50 -16.94 -7.17 1.56
N GLY A 51 -16.84 -6.12 2.39
CA GLY A 51 -17.94 -5.68 3.25
C GLY A 51 -19.16 -5.11 2.51
N LYS A 52 -18.95 -4.46 1.35
CA LYS A 52 -20.03 -3.87 0.54
C LYS A 52 -20.68 -4.88 -0.40
N ASN A 53 -19.89 -5.83 -0.90
CA ASN A 53 -20.34 -6.90 -1.78
C ASN A 53 -19.44 -8.12 -1.56
N PRO A 54 -20.00 -9.27 -1.14
CA PRO A 54 -19.21 -10.45 -0.82
C PRO A 54 -18.43 -11.00 -2.02
N ASP A 55 -18.84 -10.69 -3.26
CA ASP A 55 -18.24 -11.20 -4.49
C ASP A 55 -17.27 -10.20 -5.16
N VAL A 56 -17.00 -9.05 -4.52
CA VAL A 56 -16.10 -8.02 -5.04
C VAL A 56 -15.04 -7.68 -4.00
N ALA A 57 -13.77 -7.87 -4.36
CA ALA A 57 -12.63 -7.51 -3.52
C ALA A 57 -12.27 -6.04 -3.73
N SER A 58 -12.42 -5.23 -2.68
CA SER A 58 -11.98 -3.83 -2.66
C SER A 58 -10.68 -3.68 -1.89
N PHE A 59 -9.75 -2.91 -2.42
CA PHE A 59 -8.47 -2.57 -1.77
C PHE A 59 -8.10 -1.13 -2.13
N ASN A 60 -7.03 -0.58 -1.57
CA ASN A 60 -6.42 0.66 -2.08
C ASN A 60 -4.96 0.83 -1.67
N PHE A 61 -4.48 0.04 -0.72
CA PHE A 61 -3.05 -0.05 -0.46
C PHE A 61 -2.30 -0.73 -1.63
N PRO A 62 -1.16 -0.16 -2.08
CA PRO A 62 -0.31 -0.79 -3.09
C PRO A 62 0.26 -2.12 -2.57
N GLY A 63 0.76 -2.95 -3.48
CA GLY A 63 1.32 -4.26 -3.15
C GLY A 63 0.27 -5.34 -2.84
N THR A 64 -1.03 -5.00 -2.82
CA THR A 64 -2.10 -5.98 -2.65
C THR A 64 -2.03 -7.00 -3.77
N THR A 65 -1.78 -8.27 -3.43
CA THR A 65 -1.51 -9.34 -4.37
C THR A 65 -2.64 -10.37 -4.34
N ILE A 66 -2.98 -10.86 -5.53
CA ILE A 66 -4.01 -11.87 -5.81
C ILE A 66 -3.30 -13.03 -6.50
N GLU A 67 -3.40 -14.23 -5.93
CA GLU A 67 -2.81 -15.44 -6.51
C GLU A 67 -3.85 -16.55 -6.67
N ALA A 68 -3.70 -17.34 -7.73
CA ALA A 68 -4.52 -18.53 -7.95
C ALA A 68 -3.80 -19.53 -8.88
N ASN A 69 -4.12 -20.82 -8.72
CA ASN A 69 -3.85 -21.82 -9.75
C ASN A 69 -5.10 -22.04 -10.60
N PHE A 70 -4.96 -22.09 -11.92
CA PHE A 70 -6.08 -22.26 -12.85
C PHE A 70 -5.80 -23.33 -13.88
N GLN A 71 -6.85 -24.05 -14.28
CA GLN A 71 -6.81 -24.93 -15.45
C GLN A 71 -7.09 -24.15 -16.73
N GLY A 72 -6.47 -24.55 -17.83
CA GLY A 72 -6.82 -24.08 -19.16
C GLY A 72 -5.60 -23.77 -20.01
N SER A 73 -5.81 -22.86 -20.96
CA SER A 73 -4.82 -22.32 -21.89
C SER A 73 -4.86 -20.79 -21.97
N SER A 74 -5.83 -20.16 -21.30
CA SER A 74 -5.99 -18.71 -21.23
C SER A 74 -6.54 -18.27 -19.87
N LEU A 75 -6.33 -17.00 -19.54
CA LEU A 75 -6.88 -16.37 -18.35
C LEU A 75 -7.18 -14.90 -18.63
N LYS A 76 -8.37 -14.45 -18.22
CA LYS A 76 -8.71 -13.02 -18.17
C LYS A 76 -9.00 -12.60 -16.74
N MET A 77 -8.77 -11.32 -16.46
CA MET A 77 -9.04 -10.68 -15.18
C MET A 77 -10.15 -9.65 -15.34
N MET A 78 -11.05 -9.61 -14.38
CA MET A 78 -12.14 -8.64 -14.33
C MET A 78 -11.96 -7.67 -13.17
N CYS A 79 -12.01 -6.38 -13.48
CA CYS A 79 -11.95 -5.31 -12.49
C CYS A 79 -13.03 -4.26 -12.76
N ARG A 80 -13.25 -3.38 -11.79
CA ARG A 80 -14.00 -2.16 -12.06
C ARG A 80 -13.23 -1.30 -13.09
N PRO A 81 -13.92 -0.66 -14.07
CA PRO A 81 -13.27 0.31 -14.94
C PRO A 81 -12.58 1.42 -14.12
N MET A 82 -11.46 1.94 -14.61
CA MET A 82 -10.64 2.92 -13.87
C MET A 82 -10.04 2.39 -12.55
N THR A 83 -9.82 1.07 -12.42
CA THR A 83 -9.11 0.47 -11.28
C THR A 83 -7.64 0.88 -11.22
N GLY A 84 -7.00 1.19 -12.35
CA GLY A 84 -5.58 1.54 -12.42
C GLY A 84 -4.69 0.37 -12.83
N TYR A 85 -3.48 0.30 -12.29
CA TYR A 85 -2.44 -0.63 -12.77
C TYR A 85 -2.16 -1.80 -11.82
N PHE A 86 -1.86 -2.93 -12.46
CA PHE A 86 -1.32 -4.12 -11.84
C PHE A 86 -0.01 -4.54 -12.53
N MET A 87 0.81 -5.32 -11.83
CA MET A 87 1.80 -6.19 -12.45
C MET A 87 1.28 -7.63 -12.38
N ALA A 88 1.30 -8.34 -13.49
CA ALA A 88 0.89 -9.74 -13.60
C ALA A 88 2.09 -10.62 -13.96
N GLN A 89 2.08 -11.85 -13.45
CA GLN A 89 3.06 -12.88 -13.73
C GLN A 89 2.34 -14.22 -13.85
N VAL A 90 2.64 -14.99 -14.90
CA VAL A 90 2.07 -16.33 -15.13
C VAL A 90 3.21 -17.35 -15.17
N ASP A 91 3.08 -18.43 -14.42
CA ASP A 91 4.08 -19.51 -14.31
C ASP A 91 5.51 -19.03 -14.00
N GLY A 92 5.65 -17.95 -13.24
CA GLY A 92 6.95 -17.37 -12.89
C GLY A 92 7.72 -16.71 -14.05
N SER A 93 7.06 -16.46 -15.19
CA SER A 93 7.63 -15.72 -16.33
C SER A 93 7.96 -14.26 -15.99
N GLU A 94 8.55 -13.51 -16.93
CA GLU A 94 8.81 -12.08 -16.71
C GLU A 94 7.50 -11.33 -16.40
N PRO A 95 7.41 -10.58 -15.29
CA PRO A 95 6.22 -9.81 -14.96
C PRO A 95 5.91 -8.72 -15.99
N PHE A 96 4.63 -8.48 -16.28
CA PHE A 96 4.17 -7.45 -17.21
C PHE A 96 3.08 -6.57 -16.62
N LYS A 97 3.02 -5.31 -17.06
CA LYS A 97 2.07 -4.31 -16.55
C LYS A 97 0.70 -4.47 -17.22
N VAL A 98 -0.36 -4.39 -16.42
CA VAL A 98 -1.76 -4.53 -16.84
C VAL A 98 -2.53 -3.30 -16.37
N GLY A 99 -3.25 -2.64 -17.26
CA GLY A 99 -3.99 -1.41 -16.95
C GLY A 99 -5.49 -1.55 -17.12
N PHE A 100 -6.26 -1.04 -16.15
CA PHE A 100 -7.71 -0.83 -16.21
C PHE A 100 -7.99 0.68 -16.17
N ASN A 101 -7.68 1.39 -17.27
CA ASN A 101 -7.80 2.85 -17.38
C ASN A 101 -8.82 3.33 -18.41
N ALA A 102 -9.58 2.40 -19.00
CA ALA A 102 -10.74 2.78 -19.79
C ALA A 102 -11.93 3.10 -18.86
N GLU A 103 -12.76 4.06 -19.25
CA GLU A 103 -13.95 4.47 -18.48
C GLU A 103 -15.00 3.35 -18.35
N ARG A 104 -15.01 2.39 -19.27
CA ARG A 104 -16.04 1.35 -19.37
C ARG A 104 -15.52 -0.07 -19.50
N ASP A 105 -14.26 -0.28 -19.90
CA ASP A 105 -13.71 -1.64 -20.02
C ASP A 105 -13.37 -2.20 -18.64
N SER A 106 -13.72 -3.46 -18.45
CA SER A 106 -13.63 -4.18 -17.19
C SER A 106 -12.96 -5.54 -17.32
N VAL A 107 -12.48 -5.94 -18.51
CA VAL A 107 -11.92 -7.28 -18.75
C VAL A 107 -10.60 -7.18 -19.51
N VAL A 108 -9.52 -7.70 -18.93
CA VAL A 108 -8.20 -7.75 -19.59
C VAL A 108 -7.70 -9.18 -19.67
N THR A 109 -7.13 -9.55 -20.82
CA THR A 109 -6.48 -10.86 -21.00
C THR A 109 -5.10 -10.85 -20.37
N LEU A 110 -4.85 -11.78 -19.45
CA LEU A 110 -3.54 -11.95 -18.81
C LEU A 110 -2.69 -12.97 -19.55
N ALA A 111 -3.30 -14.03 -20.08
CA ALA A 111 -2.60 -15.05 -20.85
C ALA A 111 -3.49 -15.65 -21.92
N THR A 112 -2.86 -16.12 -23.00
CA THR A 112 -3.48 -16.88 -24.08
C THR A 112 -2.47 -17.86 -24.64
N ALA A 113 -2.95 -18.89 -25.34
CA ALA A 113 -2.13 -19.90 -25.99
C ALA A 113 -1.11 -20.60 -25.06
N LEU A 114 -1.42 -20.73 -23.77
CA LEU A 114 -0.65 -21.57 -22.87
C LEU A 114 -0.84 -23.05 -23.24
N PRO A 115 0.16 -23.92 -23.01
CA PRO A 115 -0.05 -25.36 -23.09
C PRO A 115 -1.22 -25.77 -22.18
N LYS A 116 -2.13 -26.64 -22.64
CA LYS A 116 -3.25 -27.08 -21.79
C LYS A 116 -2.72 -27.71 -20.49
N GLY A 117 -3.10 -27.14 -19.35
CA GLY A 117 -2.61 -27.64 -18.07
C GLY A 117 -3.12 -26.83 -16.89
N VAL A 118 -2.40 -26.95 -15.77
CA VAL A 118 -2.54 -26.09 -14.59
C VAL A 118 -1.43 -25.06 -14.63
N HIS A 119 -1.82 -23.80 -14.44
CA HIS A 119 -0.94 -22.64 -14.42
C HIS A 119 -1.11 -21.88 -13.12
N HIS A 120 -0.08 -21.12 -12.73
CA HIS A 120 -0.13 -20.19 -11.62
C HIS A 120 -0.20 -18.76 -12.13
N VAL A 121 -1.04 -17.93 -11.52
CA VAL A 121 -1.07 -16.49 -11.74
C VAL A 121 -0.80 -15.77 -10.43
N LYS A 122 0.06 -14.75 -10.49
CA LYS A 122 0.26 -13.72 -9.47
C LYS A 122 -0.05 -12.36 -10.08
N VAL A 123 -0.95 -11.61 -9.45
CA VAL A 123 -1.30 -10.24 -9.88
C VAL A 123 -1.20 -9.30 -8.69
N MET A 124 -0.42 -8.23 -8.80
CA MET A 124 -0.21 -7.25 -7.74
C MET A 124 -0.77 -5.91 -8.16
N TYR A 125 -1.60 -5.29 -7.32
CA TYR A 125 -1.98 -3.88 -7.48
C TYR A 125 -0.77 -3.01 -7.16
N VAL A 126 -0.30 -2.22 -8.12
CA VAL A 126 1.01 -1.56 -8.01
C VAL A 126 0.97 -0.06 -7.80
N ILE A 127 -0.21 0.54 -7.83
CA ILE A 127 -0.40 1.95 -7.48
C ILE A 127 -1.11 2.06 -6.13
N GLU A 128 -1.10 3.22 -5.51
CA GLU A 128 -1.99 3.52 -4.41
C GLU A 128 -3.35 4.01 -4.91
N GLY A 129 -4.43 3.63 -4.22
CA GLY A 129 -5.79 4.08 -4.55
C GLY A 129 -6.09 5.48 -4.04
N LEU A 130 -5.17 6.44 -4.20
CA LEU A 130 -5.34 7.82 -3.73
C LEU A 130 -6.43 8.55 -4.51
N PHE A 131 -6.45 8.36 -5.83
CA PHE A 131 -7.42 8.93 -6.75
C PHE A 131 -8.30 7.84 -7.41
N ARG A 132 -8.17 6.59 -6.96
CA ARG A 132 -8.80 5.41 -7.56
C ARG A 132 -9.59 4.62 -6.51
N ASN A 133 -10.54 3.82 -6.99
CA ASN A 133 -11.34 2.91 -6.16
C ASN A 133 -11.26 1.50 -6.75
N PRO A 134 -10.11 0.82 -6.58
CA PRO A 134 -9.87 -0.43 -7.27
C PRO A 134 -10.77 -1.53 -6.71
N GLU A 135 -11.35 -2.31 -7.63
CA GLU A 135 -12.17 -3.48 -7.31
C GLU A 135 -11.77 -4.62 -8.23
N PHE A 136 -11.40 -5.76 -7.65
CA PHE A 136 -11.27 -7.02 -8.38
C PHE A 136 -12.59 -7.79 -8.31
N ARG A 137 -13.07 -8.21 -9.48
CA ARG A 137 -14.38 -8.88 -9.64
C ARG A 137 -14.25 -10.36 -9.93
N GLY A 138 -13.07 -10.83 -10.30
CA GLY A 138 -12.83 -12.24 -10.56
C GLY A 138 -11.96 -12.52 -11.78
N PHE A 139 -11.86 -13.81 -12.10
CA PHE A 139 -11.19 -14.32 -13.29
C PHE A 139 -12.20 -14.89 -14.29
N VAL A 140 -11.75 -15.01 -15.53
CA VAL A 140 -12.45 -15.75 -16.59
C VAL A 140 -11.49 -16.81 -17.12
N LEU A 141 -11.89 -18.07 -17.02
CA LEU A 141 -11.12 -19.21 -17.50
C LEU A 141 -11.73 -19.74 -18.79
N ASP A 142 -11.01 -20.64 -19.48
CA ASP A 142 -11.57 -21.41 -20.57
C ASP A 142 -12.83 -22.19 -20.13
N LYS A 143 -13.78 -22.41 -21.04
CA LYS A 143 -15.04 -23.12 -20.75
C LYS A 143 -14.77 -24.51 -20.15
N GLY A 144 -15.47 -24.84 -19.07
CA GLY A 144 -15.30 -26.10 -18.33
C GLY A 144 -14.02 -26.21 -17.49
N CYS A 145 -13.15 -25.20 -17.49
CA CYS A 145 -11.98 -25.15 -16.61
C CYS A 145 -12.34 -24.53 -15.26
N LYS A 146 -11.48 -24.73 -14.26
CA LYS A 146 -11.69 -24.26 -12.88
C LYS A 146 -10.40 -23.79 -12.26
N LEU A 147 -10.53 -23.01 -11.18
CA LEU A 147 -9.43 -22.87 -10.24
C LEU A 147 -9.14 -24.22 -9.59
N VAL A 148 -7.89 -24.40 -9.19
CA VAL A 148 -7.44 -25.56 -8.42
C VAL A 148 -6.66 -25.07 -7.21
N GLU A 149 -6.44 -25.97 -6.26
CA GLU A 149 -5.73 -25.63 -5.03
C GLU A 149 -4.32 -25.12 -5.34
N ALA A 150 -3.99 -23.96 -4.76
CA ALA A 150 -2.67 -23.36 -4.81
C ALA A 150 -1.85 -23.82 -3.59
N PRO A 151 -0.51 -23.88 -3.69
CA PRO A 151 0.34 -24.06 -2.53
C PRO A 151 0.00 -23.06 -1.42
N ALA A 152 0.22 -23.46 -0.17
CA ALA A 152 0.11 -22.52 0.94
C ALA A 152 1.10 -21.37 0.75
N LEU A 153 0.65 -20.15 1.05
CA LEU A 153 1.52 -18.97 1.08
C LEU A 153 2.62 -19.14 2.14
N SER A 154 3.74 -18.44 1.95
CA SER A 154 4.87 -18.51 2.88
C SER A 154 4.48 -18.13 4.31
N GLU A 155 5.02 -18.84 5.31
CA GLU A 155 4.80 -18.48 6.72
C GLU A 155 5.51 -17.18 7.12
N ARG A 156 6.50 -16.73 6.34
CA ARG A 156 7.21 -15.46 6.56
C ARG A 156 6.32 -14.30 6.13
N LYS A 157 6.10 -13.36 7.03
CA LYS A 157 5.18 -12.23 6.87
C LYS A 157 5.85 -10.94 7.31
N ILE A 158 5.87 -9.96 6.40
CA ILE A 158 6.38 -8.61 6.64
C ILE A 158 5.23 -7.61 6.50
N GLU A 159 5.15 -6.60 7.35
CA GLU A 159 4.34 -5.41 7.07
C GLU A 159 5.27 -4.21 6.86
N PHE A 160 5.19 -3.60 5.69
CA PHE A 160 5.81 -2.30 5.43
C PHE A 160 4.78 -1.21 5.71
N ILE A 161 5.15 -0.22 6.52
CA ILE A 161 4.34 0.97 6.79
C ILE A 161 5.13 2.16 6.26
N GLY A 162 4.53 2.97 5.39
CA GLY A 162 5.30 4.01 4.74
C GLY A 162 4.50 5.11 4.05
N ASN A 163 5.23 5.91 3.28
CA ASN A 163 4.69 6.97 2.46
C ASN A 163 4.95 6.69 0.98
N SER A 164 5.01 7.74 0.15
CA SER A 164 5.25 7.68 -1.30
C SER A 164 6.48 6.85 -1.70
N ILE A 165 7.55 6.87 -0.89
CA ILE A 165 8.74 6.02 -1.11
C ILE A 165 8.37 4.54 -1.09
N THR A 166 7.48 4.14 -0.18
CA THR A 166 7.07 2.74 -0.06
C THR A 166 5.99 2.37 -1.06
N CYS A 167 5.15 3.31 -1.50
CA CYS A 167 4.18 3.10 -2.58
C CYS A 167 4.85 2.86 -3.94
N GLY A 168 6.03 3.45 -4.16
CA GLY A 168 6.70 3.45 -5.45
C GLY A 168 6.28 4.62 -6.35
N TYR A 169 5.89 5.75 -5.76
CA TYR A 169 5.54 6.99 -6.46
C TYR A 169 6.61 7.31 -7.51
N GLY A 170 6.19 7.45 -8.76
CA GLY A 170 7.06 7.95 -9.83
C GLY A 170 8.28 7.09 -10.17
N VAL A 171 8.35 5.86 -9.67
CA VAL A 171 9.55 4.99 -9.79
C VAL A 171 9.92 4.63 -11.23
N GLU A 172 8.94 4.64 -12.15
CA GLU A 172 9.15 4.38 -13.57
C GLU A 172 9.48 5.64 -14.38
N SER A 173 9.33 6.84 -13.81
CA SER A 173 9.86 8.06 -14.42
C SER A 173 11.39 8.07 -14.31
N ILE A 174 12.03 8.70 -15.29
CA ILE A 174 13.47 8.91 -15.35
C ILE A 174 13.86 10.37 -15.20
N GLU A 175 12.88 11.26 -15.01
CA GLU A 175 13.08 12.71 -14.90
C GLU A 175 12.50 13.23 -13.58
N MET A 176 13.34 13.87 -12.78
CA MET A 176 12.97 14.36 -11.45
C MET A 176 11.88 15.43 -11.43
N SER A 177 11.74 16.17 -12.53
CA SER A 177 10.76 17.25 -12.69
C SER A 177 9.40 16.74 -13.14
N ASP A 178 9.28 15.46 -13.49
CA ASP A 178 8.00 14.90 -13.89
C ASP A 178 6.98 14.98 -12.74
N PRO A 179 5.71 15.23 -13.07
CA PRO A 179 4.63 15.17 -12.11
C PRO A 179 4.32 13.72 -11.72
N PHE A 180 3.45 13.55 -10.72
CA PHE A 180 2.83 12.25 -10.50
C PHE A 180 1.94 11.86 -11.68
N GLU A 181 2.07 10.60 -12.11
CA GLU A 181 1.11 9.91 -12.96
C GLU A 181 0.92 8.48 -12.41
N ASP A 182 -0.31 7.97 -12.40
CA ASP A 182 -0.59 6.58 -11.97
C ASP A 182 0.25 5.59 -12.80
N GLU A 183 0.50 5.92 -14.07
CA GLU A 183 1.34 5.22 -15.04
C GLU A 183 2.78 5.03 -14.55
N THR A 184 3.28 5.92 -13.70
CA THR A 184 4.69 5.92 -13.28
C THR A 184 4.90 5.35 -11.88
N GLU A 185 3.82 5.12 -11.14
CA GLU A 185 3.85 4.45 -9.84
C GLU A 185 3.87 2.93 -10.01
N ASN A 186 4.82 2.25 -9.34
CA ASN A 186 4.92 0.80 -9.42
C ASN A 186 5.55 0.17 -8.15
N HIS A 187 4.69 -0.28 -7.24
CA HIS A 187 5.07 -0.99 -6.02
C HIS A 187 5.96 -2.22 -6.26
N TRP A 188 5.80 -2.91 -7.39
CA TRP A 188 6.59 -4.10 -7.74
C TRP A 188 8.10 -3.79 -7.79
N LEU A 189 8.45 -2.56 -8.16
CA LEU A 189 9.83 -2.08 -8.30
C LEU A 189 10.40 -1.52 -6.99
N THR A 190 9.62 -1.48 -5.91
CA THR A 190 10.05 -0.88 -4.65
C THR A 190 11.01 -1.76 -3.87
N TYR A 191 11.79 -1.12 -3.01
CA TYR A 191 12.66 -1.82 -2.05
C TYR A 191 11.89 -2.82 -1.19
N ALA A 192 10.63 -2.51 -0.85
CA ALA A 192 9.77 -3.36 -0.04
C ALA A 192 9.46 -4.67 -0.77
N ASN A 193 9.00 -4.60 -2.03
CA ASN A 193 8.71 -5.80 -2.81
C ASN A 193 9.98 -6.64 -3.07
N ILE A 194 11.07 -6.00 -3.52
CA ILE A 194 12.33 -6.70 -3.85
C ILE A 194 12.86 -7.49 -2.64
N VAL A 195 12.80 -6.90 -1.45
CA VAL A 195 13.24 -7.55 -0.21
C VAL A 195 12.32 -8.70 0.20
N SER A 196 10.99 -8.51 0.11
CA SER A 196 10.02 -9.56 0.42
C SER A 196 10.16 -10.78 -0.49
N ASP A 197 10.24 -10.57 -1.80
CA ASP A 197 10.46 -11.65 -2.78
C ASP A 197 11.79 -12.37 -2.50
N SER A 198 12.86 -11.62 -2.21
CA SER A 198 14.18 -12.19 -1.88
C SER A 198 14.19 -13.00 -0.58
N LEU A 199 13.32 -12.67 0.38
CA LEU A 199 13.14 -13.39 1.64
C LEU A 199 12.10 -14.51 1.55
N LYS A 200 11.44 -14.66 0.39
CA LYS A 200 10.27 -15.52 0.18
C LYS A 200 9.21 -15.28 1.25
N ALA A 201 8.90 -14.01 1.51
CA ALA A 201 7.94 -13.59 2.50
C ALA A 201 6.70 -13.00 1.83
N GLN A 202 5.53 -13.24 2.41
CA GLN A 202 4.37 -12.41 2.17
C GLN A 202 4.69 -10.99 2.65
N HIS A 203 4.14 -9.98 1.97
CA HIS A 203 4.12 -8.63 2.53
C HIS A 203 2.81 -7.90 2.33
N THR A 204 2.52 -7.01 3.28
CA THR A 204 1.52 -5.96 3.15
C THR A 204 2.25 -4.61 3.09
N SER A 205 1.73 -3.67 2.29
CA SER A 205 2.26 -2.30 2.23
C SER A 205 1.19 -1.30 2.67
N ILE A 206 1.23 -0.93 3.94
CA ILE A 206 0.34 0.10 4.51
C ILE A 206 0.99 1.45 4.27
N SER A 207 0.91 1.91 3.03
CA SER A 207 1.55 3.14 2.58
C SER A 207 0.62 4.04 1.78
N ARG A 208 0.85 5.35 1.88
CA ARG A 208 0.11 6.38 1.14
C ARG A 208 1.02 7.59 0.88
N SER A 209 1.01 8.12 -0.33
CA SER A 209 1.78 9.31 -0.71
C SER A 209 1.38 10.53 0.10
N GLY A 210 2.37 11.35 0.44
CA GLY A 210 2.19 12.54 1.28
C GLY A 210 1.85 12.27 2.75
N ILE A 211 1.64 11.01 3.19
CA ILE A 211 1.29 10.72 4.58
C ILE A 211 2.51 10.82 5.50
N GLY A 212 2.29 11.34 6.71
CA GLY A 212 3.28 11.29 7.79
C GLY A 212 2.73 10.69 9.06
N VAL A 213 3.56 10.63 10.09
CA VAL A 213 3.18 10.11 11.41
C VAL A 213 2.35 11.10 12.20
N TYR A 214 2.64 12.39 12.09
CA TYR A 214 1.88 13.43 12.80
C TYR A 214 1.29 14.47 11.86
N ARG A 215 1.98 14.77 10.75
CA ARG A 215 1.50 15.67 9.70
C ARG A 215 1.77 15.10 8.33
N ASN A 216 0.89 15.41 7.39
CA ASN A 216 1.10 15.10 5.98
C ASN A 216 1.98 16.17 5.32
N TYR A 217 2.41 15.91 4.09
CA TYR A 217 3.21 16.83 3.29
C TYR A 217 2.51 18.19 3.21
N ASP A 218 3.27 19.26 3.47
CA ASP A 218 2.77 20.64 3.54
C ASP A 218 1.59 20.86 4.52
N GLY A 219 1.41 19.93 5.47
CA GLY A 219 0.39 20.03 6.51
C GLY A 219 0.67 21.12 7.56
N PRO A 220 -0.30 21.46 8.41
CA PRO A 220 -0.11 22.43 9.48
C PRO A 220 0.91 21.93 10.51
N LYS A 221 1.67 22.87 11.11
CA LYS A 221 2.67 22.58 12.15
C LYS A 221 2.10 21.76 13.31
N THR A 222 0.84 21.97 13.66
CA THR A 222 0.14 21.28 14.77
C THR A 222 -0.20 19.81 14.49
N GLY A 223 -0.07 19.35 13.25
CA GLY A 223 -0.42 17.98 12.84
C GLY A 223 -1.66 17.91 11.94
N SER A 224 -1.72 16.86 11.12
CA SER A 224 -2.85 16.55 10.24
C SER A 224 -3.80 15.56 10.92
N ALA A 225 -5.10 15.76 10.75
CA ALA A 225 -6.11 14.84 11.30
C ALA A 225 -6.01 13.44 10.67
N GLU A 226 -5.78 13.37 9.35
CA GLU A 226 -5.72 12.13 8.58
C GLU A 226 -4.28 11.67 8.34
N ASN A 227 -3.51 11.52 9.42
CA ASN A 227 -2.14 11.00 9.40
C ASN A 227 -2.10 9.46 9.44
N MET A 228 -0.91 8.86 9.34
CA MET A 228 -0.78 7.39 9.31
C MET A 228 -1.41 6.68 10.52
N PRO A 229 -1.17 7.12 11.78
CA PRO A 229 -1.84 6.51 12.93
C PRO A 229 -3.36 6.46 12.82
N TRP A 230 -3.99 7.49 12.23
CA TRP A 230 -5.44 7.52 12.01
C TRP A 230 -5.90 6.51 10.96
N GLN A 231 -5.16 6.41 9.84
CA GLN A 231 -5.49 5.51 8.73
C GLN A 231 -5.16 4.04 9.03
N TYR A 232 -4.18 3.79 9.90
CA TYR A 232 -3.59 2.48 10.11
C TYR A 232 -4.56 1.42 10.65
N GLU A 233 -5.64 1.80 11.33
CA GLU A 233 -6.61 0.82 11.85
C GLU A 233 -7.59 0.28 10.79
N TYR A 234 -7.58 0.82 9.56
CA TYR A 234 -8.63 0.58 8.59
C TYR A 234 -8.20 -0.34 7.44
N THR A 235 -9.16 -1.08 6.88
CA THR A 235 -8.92 -1.97 5.74
C THR A 235 -8.54 -1.17 4.49
N LEU A 236 -9.13 0.02 4.33
CA LEU A 236 -8.91 0.92 3.20
C LEU A 236 -8.53 2.32 3.75
N PHE A 237 -7.48 2.95 3.23
CA PHE A 237 -7.18 4.33 3.64
C PHE A 237 -8.19 5.33 3.05
N ASN A 238 -8.39 6.48 3.71
CA ASN A 238 -9.40 7.49 3.39
C ASN A 238 -10.85 6.94 3.37
N LYS A 239 -11.06 5.73 3.89
CA LYS A 239 -12.36 5.07 4.02
C LYS A 239 -12.43 4.42 5.40
N HIS A 240 -13.12 5.09 6.31
CA HIS A 240 -13.16 4.70 7.71
C HIS A 240 -14.42 3.88 8.05
N ASP A 241 -14.95 3.14 7.07
CA ASP A 241 -16.15 2.31 7.18
C ASP A 241 -15.85 0.89 7.68
N GLU A 242 -14.65 0.36 7.43
CA GLU A 242 -14.24 -0.98 7.84
C GLU A 242 -12.88 -0.97 8.55
N LYS A 243 -12.84 -1.38 9.81
CA LYS A 243 -11.59 -1.62 10.53
C LYS A 243 -10.93 -2.91 10.04
N TRP A 244 -9.61 -2.87 9.92
CA TRP A 244 -8.82 -4.06 9.62
C TRP A 244 -8.84 -5.04 10.79
N ASP A 245 -9.13 -6.30 10.49
CA ASP A 245 -8.95 -7.39 11.43
C ASP A 245 -7.48 -7.82 11.43
N PHE A 246 -6.73 -7.32 12.41
CA PHE A 246 -5.31 -7.63 12.60
C PHE A 246 -5.02 -9.12 12.84
N ALA A 247 -6.02 -9.94 13.21
CA ALA A 247 -5.81 -11.39 13.34
C ALA A 247 -5.59 -12.09 11.99
N LYS A 248 -6.06 -11.48 10.88
CA LYS A 248 -5.87 -12.02 9.52
C LYS A 248 -4.42 -12.01 9.08
N TYR A 249 -3.61 -11.11 9.62
CA TYR A 249 -2.20 -10.97 9.25
C TYR A 249 -1.35 -10.55 10.45
N GLN A 250 -0.61 -11.51 11.01
CA GLN A 250 0.34 -11.33 12.12
C GLN A 250 1.77 -11.44 11.57
N PRO A 251 2.42 -10.32 11.18
CA PRO A 251 3.77 -10.33 10.65
C PRO A 251 4.80 -10.62 11.75
N GLN A 252 5.89 -11.32 11.39
CA GLN A 252 7.04 -11.43 12.30
C GLN A 252 7.96 -10.21 12.20
N LEU A 253 7.84 -9.42 11.14
CA LEU A 253 8.63 -8.22 10.90
C LEU A 253 7.74 -7.05 10.46
N VAL A 254 7.91 -5.89 11.09
CA VAL A 254 7.33 -4.62 10.66
C VAL A 254 8.44 -3.66 10.30
N CYS A 255 8.39 -3.06 9.12
CA CYS A 255 9.33 -2.04 8.67
C CYS A 255 8.61 -0.71 8.50
N ILE A 256 9.03 0.35 9.21
CA ILE A 256 8.36 1.65 9.20
C ILE A 256 9.25 2.70 8.55
N ASN A 257 8.93 3.13 7.33
CA ASN A 257 9.61 4.23 6.63
C ASN A 257 8.72 5.47 6.55
N LEU A 258 8.65 6.20 7.65
CA LEU A 258 7.86 7.43 7.79
C LEU A 258 8.68 8.56 8.43
N GLY A 259 8.33 9.79 8.08
CA GLY A 259 9.01 11.00 8.56
C GLY A 259 9.41 11.96 7.44
N THR A 260 9.47 11.49 6.18
CA THR A 260 9.77 12.36 5.03
C THR A 260 8.79 13.54 4.98
N ASN A 261 7.48 13.25 4.92
CA ASN A 261 6.45 14.27 4.82
C ASN A 261 6.26 15.08 6.10
N ASP A 262 6.64 14.51 7.25
CA ASP A 262 6.63 15.21 8.52
C ASP A 262 7.68 16.33 8.57
N LEU A 263 8.82 16.14 7.90
CA LEU A 263 10.03 16.96 8.06
C LEU A 263 10.50 17.66 6.79
N SER A 264 9.91 17.39 5.62
CA SER A 264 10.39 17.92 4.32
C SER A 264 10.06 19.39 4.05
N THR A 265 9.37 20.10 4.95
CA THR A 265 8.97 21.51 4.80
C THR A 265 9.25 22.28 6.09
N ASP A 266 9.59 23.57 6.00
CA ASP A 266 10.26 24.33 7.08
C ASP A 266 9.48 24.54 8.39
N ASN A 267 8.18 24.26 8.42
CA ASN A 267 7.32 24.51 9.58
C ASN A 267 7.14 23.30 10.52
N TYR A 268 7.98 22.26 10.43
CA TYR A 268 7.85 21.07 11.28
C TYR A 268 8.20 21.32 12.75
N ASP A 269 7.81 20.37 13.59
CA ASP A 269 8.16 20.32 15.01
C ASP A 269 8.65 18.92 15.36
N ILE A 270 9.95 18.80 15.60
CA ILE A 270 10.60 17.51 15.88
C ILE A 270 10.08 16.86 17.17
N GLN A 271 9.61 17.64 18.14
CA GLN A 271 9.03 17.11 19.38
C GLN A 271 7.64 16.51 19.12
N LEU A 272 6.84 17.12 18.25
CA LEU A 272 5.57 16.54 17.81
C LEU A 272 5.78 15.27 16.99
N TYR A 273 6.77 15.25 16.09
CA TYR A 273 7.16 14.03 15.38
C TYR A 273 7.50 12.91 16.36
N GLU A 274 8.44 13.16 17.28
CA GLU A 274 8.89 12.15 18.24
C GLU A 274 7.75 11.63 19.12
N LYS A 275 6.90 12.52 19.64
CA LYS A 275 5.73 12.16 20.46
C LYS A 275 4.76 11.26 19.70
N ASN A 276 4.36 11.65 18.49
CA ASN A 276 3.37 10.90 17.71
C ASN A 276 3.96 9.58 17.19
N TYR A 277 5.25 9.52 16.90
CA TYR A 277 5.92 8.28 16.52
C TYR A 277 5.91 7.27 17.67
N ARG A 278 6.15 7.70 18.91
CA ARG A 278 6.01 6.84 20.10
C ARG A 278 4.58 6.31 20.28
N MET A 279 3.59 7.17 20.06
CA MET A 279 2.18 6.77 20.10
C MET A 279 1.88 5.73 19.01
N PHE A 280 2.37 5.96 17.79
CA PHE A 280 2.17 5.05 16.68
C PHE A 280 2.82 3.68 16.92
N LEU A 281 4.06 3.65 17.45
CA LEU A 281 4.72 2.41 17.83
C LEU A 281 3.97 1.65 18.92
N THR A 282 3.33 2.37 19.84
CA THR A 282 2.44 1.75 20.84
C THR A 282 1.26 1.07 20.16
N THR A 283 0.63 1.73 19.18
CA THR A 283 -0.43 1.13 18.36
C THR A 283 0.08 -0.12 17.64
N VAL A 284 1.17 -0.03 16.86
CA VAL A 284 1.74 -1.17 16.11
C VAL A 284 2.06 -2.35 17.04
N ARG A 285 2.77 -2.11 18.15
CA ARG A 285 3.10 -3.14 19.13
C ARG A 285 1.86 -3.76 19.76
N SER A 286 0.79 -2.99 19.99
CA SER A 286 -0.47 -3.53 20.50
C SER A 286 -1.14 -4.52 19.54
N LYS A 287 -0.96 -4.34 18.22
CA LYS A 287 -1.52 -5.23 17.21
C LYS A 287 -0.61 -6.43 16.92
N TYR A 288 0.70 -6.24 17.05
CA TYR A 288 1.75 -7.22 16.80
C TYR A 288 2.73 -7.34 17.98
N PRO A 289 2.34 -8.04 19.05
CA PRO A 289 3.13 -8.11 20.29
C PRO A 289 4.53 -8.70 20.10
N ASP A 290 4.68 -9.65 19.17
CA ASP A 290 5.90 -10.46 19.00
C ASP A 290 6.74 -10.05 17.78
N ALA A 291 6.28 -9.11 16.96
CA ALA A 291 6.99 -8.70 15.75
C ALA A 291 8.31 -7.99 16.06
N LYS A 292 9.35 -8.21 15.26
CA LYS A 292 10.49 -7.28 15.23
C LYS A 292 10.07 -6.03 14.47
N ILE A 293 10.36 -4.85 15.00
CA ILE A 293 10.02 -3.57 14.38
C ILE A 293 11.32 -2.87 13.97
N VAL A 294 11.46 -2.53 12.70
CA VAL A 294 12.62 -1.80 12.16
C VAL A 294 12.17 -0.41 11.74
N LEU A 295 12.75 0.61 12.37
CA LEU A 295 12.50 2.01 12.02
C LEU A 295 13.48 2.38 10.92
N LEU A 296 12.96 2.68 9.73
CA LEU A 296 13.72 3.02 8.53
C LEU A 296 13.83 4.54 8.38
N THR A 297 14.97 5.05 7.88
CA THR A 297 15.07 6.43 7.38
C THR A 297 15.62 6.49 5.96
N GLY A 298 15.19 7.52 5.23
CA GLY A 298 15.71 7.84 3.90
C GLY A 298 14.89 7.27 2.74
N PRO A 299 15.31 7.59 1.49
CA PRO A 299 16.55 8.28 1.17
C PRO A 299 16.39 9.79 0.91
N MET A 300 15.17 10.34 0.98
CA MET A 300 14.84 11.65 0.39
C MET A 300 15.13 12.89 1.24
N LEU A 301 15.16 12.78 2.58
CA LEU A 301 15.35 13.96 3.43
C LEU A 301 16.73 14.59 3.25
N GLY A 302 16.78 15.92 3.35
CA GLY A 302 18.02 16.68 3.43
C GLY A 302 18.86 16.30 4.64
N LYS A 303 20.15 16.65 4.63
CA LYS A 303 21.10 16.26 5.69
C LYS A 303 20.65 16.71 7.10
N LYS A 304 20.13 17.93 7.21
CA LYS A 304 19.68 18.50 8.50
C LYS A 304 18.47 17.72 9.02
N GLU A 305 17.40 17.65 8.24
CA GLU A 305 16.14 17.00 8.59
C GLU A 305 16.35 15.51 8.87
N SER A 306 17.17 14.84 8.06
CA SER A 306 17.52 13.43 8.28
C SER A 306 18.32 13.23 9.56
N SER A 307 19.24 14.15 9.91
CA SER A 307 19.99 14.07 11.18
C SER A 307 19.05 14.23 12.39
N GLU A 308 18.11 15.17 12.32
CA GLU A 308 17.09 15.37 13.36
C GLU A 308 16.18 14.14 13.50
N GLN A 309 15.72 13.59 12.37
CA GLN A 309 14.92 12.36 12.32
C GLN A 309 15.66 11.19 12.96
N ARG A 310 16.90 10.93 12.55
CA ARG A 310 17.72 9.82 13.07
C ARG A 310 17.92 9.97 14.57
N ALA A 311 18.26 11.16 15.05
CA ALA A 311 18.41 11.42 16.48
C ALA A 311 17.12 11.18 17.27
N ALA A 312 15.95 11.56 16.73
CA ALA A 312 14.66 11.28 17.35
C ALA A 312 14.36 9.78 17.41
N LEU A 313 14.57 9.05 16.31
CA LEU A 313 14.35 7.60 16.25
C LEU A 313 15.34 6.81 17.12
N ASP A 314 16.58 7.29 17.28
CA ASP A 314 17.56 6.70 18.19
C ASP A 314 17.14 6.87 19.66
N ARG A 315 16.62 8.05 20.04
CA ARG A 315 16.03 8.27 21.38
C ARG A 315 14.82 7.36 21.60
N ILE A 316 13.94 7.23 20.61
CA ILE A 316 12.78 6.33 20.66
C ILE A 316 13.24 4.89 20.88
N CYS A 317 14.21 4.40 20.09
CA CYS A 317 14.74 3.05 20.21
C CYS A 317 15.40 2.82 21.58
N ALA A 318 16.24 3.76 22.04
CA ALA A 318 16.90 3.68 23.34
C ALA A 318 15.90 3.64 24.51
N ASP A 319 14.86 4.46 24.47
CA ASP A 319 13.82 4.48 25.50
C ASP A 319 12.97 3.21 25.50
N ALA A 320 12.68 2.64 24.33
CA ALA A 320 11.98 1.37 24.21
C ALA A 320 12.79 0.27 24.88
N ASN A 321 14.07 0.16 24.50
CA ASN A 321 15.02 -0.82 25.02
C ASN A 321 15.24 -0.71 26.54
N LYS A 322 15.24 0.52 27.08
CA LYS A 322 15.46 0.77 28.51
C LYS A 322 14.20 0.58 29.34
N SER A 323 13.08 1.14 28.87
CA SER A 323 11.94 1.44 29.75
C SER A 323 10.61 0.87 29.26
N GLY A 324 10.53 0.31 28.05
CA GLY A 324 9.30 -0.31 27.52
C GLY A 324 8.10 0.64 27.57
N PHE A 325 7.94 1.50 26.57
CA PHE A 325 6.80 2.44 26.52
C PHE A 325 5.62 1.95 25.69
N THR A 326 5.76 0.79 25.03
CA THR A 326 4.82 0.28 24.03
C THR A 326 3.62 -0.49 24.59
N LEU A 327 3.58 -0.79 25.90
CA LEU A 327 2.43 -1.42 26.56
C LEU A 327 2.23 -0.89 27.99
N VAL A 328 1.03 -0.35 28.25
CA VAL A 328 0.61 0.06 29.59
C VAL A 328 0.41 -1.20 30.43
N ASN A 329 1.20 -1.32 31.51
CA ASN A 329 1.00 -2.22 32.65
C ASN A 329 0.50 -3.65 32.31
N LYS A 330 1.38 -4.55 31.85
CA LYS A 330 1.15 -5.98 32.12
C LYS A 330 1.06 -6.13 33.64
N THR A 331 -0.09 -6.54 34.16
CA THR A 331 -0.23 -6.83 35.58
C THR A 331 0.09 -8.30 35.78
N VAL A 332 1.06 -8.60 36.65
CA VAL A 332 1.51 -9.96 36.94
C VAL A 332 0.98 -10.33 38.31
N VAL A 333 0.36 -11.50 38.40
CA VAL A 333 -0.03 -12.09 39.68
C VAL A 333 1.21 -12.78 40.26
N ASP A 334 1.66 -12.34 41.43
CA ASP A 334 2.79 -13.01 42.08
C ASP A 334 2.40 -14.38 42.66
N LYS A 335 3.39 -15.16 43.11
CA LYS A 335 3.19 -16.50 43.69
C LYS A 335 2.26 -16.54 44.92
N LYS A 336 1.84 -15.37 45.44
CA LYS A 336 0.92 -15.20 46.57
C LYS A 336 -0.43 -14.61 46.15
N GLY A 337 -0.73 -14.53 44.85
CA GLY A 337 -1.99 -14.01 44.34
C GLY A 337 -2.08 -12.47 44.30
N LYS A 338 -0.99 -11.72 44.59
CA LYS A 338 -1.03 -10.26 44.54
C LYS A 338 -0.76 -9.74 43.13
N ILE A 339 -1.67 -8.89 42.68
CA ILE A 339 -1.56 -8.12 41.43
C ILE A 339 -0.44 -7.08 41.59
N LYS A 340 0.63 -7.20 40.79
CA LYS A 340 1.74 -6.23 40.72
C LYS A 340 1.88 -5.69 39.30
N LYS A 341 2.24 -4.42 39.16
CA LYS A 341 2.73 -3.91 37.87
C LYS A 341 3.96 -4.73 37.49
N ALA A 342 3.97 -5.31 36.28
CA ALA A 342 5.17 -5.92 35.73
C ALA A 342 6.31 -4.91 35.83
N LYS A 343 7.51 -5.38 36.21
CA LYS A 343 8.72 -4.61 35.96
C LYS A 343 8.69 -4.25 34.48
N LYS A 344 8.76 -2.96 34.14
CA LYS A 344 8.83 -2.54 32.73
C LYS A 344 10.12 -3.12 32.16
N LEU A 345 10.01 -4.30 31.56
CA LEU A 345 11.05 -4.87 30.73
C LEU A 345 11.01 -4.04 29.45
N GLY A 346 12.16 -3.50 29.06
CA GLY A 346 12.27 -2.78 27.80
C GLY A 346 11.87 -3.66 26.62
N ASP A 347 11.34 -3.03 25.58
CA ASP A 347 11.05 -3.67 24.30
C ASP A 347 12.35 -3.70 23.50
N LYS A 348 12.98 -4.89 23.44
CA LYS A 348 14.26 -5.13 22.77
C LYS A 348 14.11 -5.45 21.27
N GLU A 349 12.88 -5.54 20.79
CA GLU A 349 12.58 -5.94 19.43
C GLU A 349 12.27 -4.72 18.54
N ILE A 350 12.89 -3.57 18.85
CA ILE A 350 12.85 -2.35 18.06
C ILE A 350 14.26 -2.03 17.60
N TYR A 351 14.44 -1.90 16.28
CA TYR A 351 15.73 -1.77 15.62
C TYR A 351 15.76 -0.53 14.71
N ARG A 352 16.96 -0.08 14.35
CA ARG A 352 17.20 1.06 13.45
C ARG A 352 17.88 0.57 12.19
N PHE A 353 17.49 1.14 11.05
CA PHE A 353 18.21 0.97 9.80
C PHE A 353 18.08 2.26 8.97
N ASP A 354 19.19 2.78 8.48
CA ASP A 354 19.21 4.04 7.72
C ASP A 354 19.70 3.77 6.30
N PHE A 355 18.86 4.05 5.31
CA PHE A 355 19.28 3.98 3.92
C PHE A 355 20.34 5.03 3.62
N SER A 356 21.21 4.72 2.65
CA SER A 356 22.04 5.74 2.03
C SER A 356 21.16 6.82 1.40
N PHE A 357 21.57 8.08 1.54
CA PHE A 357 20.95 9.20 0.81
C PHE A 357 20.97 8.94 -0.70
N GLN A 358 19.89 9.34 -1.37
CA GLN A 358 19.89 9.47 -2.82
C GLN A 358 20.71 10.71 -3.19
N LYS A 359 21.63 10.57 -4.14
CA LYS A 359 22.53 11.66 -4.55
C LYS A 359 22.35 12.07 -6.01
N GLY A 360 21.44 11.40 -6.72
CA GLY A 360 21.20 11.59 -8.16
C GLY A 360 22.11 10.76 -9.08
N ASP A 361 23.10 10.04 -8.51
CA ASP A 361 23.99 9.13 -9.23
C ASP A 361 23.25 7.93 -9.86
N LEU A 362 22.08 7.60 -9.33
CA LEU A 362 21.17 6.57 -9.84
C LEU A 362 19.93 7.16 -10.53
N GLY A 363 19.97 8.46 -10.87
CA GLY A 363 18.81 9.21 -11.33
C GLY A 363 17.76 9.39 -10.22
N TYR A 364 16.63 10.00 -10.60
CA TYR A 364 15.45 10.17 -9.77
C TYR A 364 14.22 9.69 -10.53
N GLY A 365 13.22 9.24 -9.80
CA GLY A 365 11.85 9.16 -10.30
C GLY A 365 11.16 10.52 -10.23
N ALA A 366 9.87 10.53 -10.55
CA ALA A 366 9.07 11.75 -10.61
C ALA A 366 9.09 12.52 -9.27
N SER A 367 9.05 13.85 -9.34
CA SER A 367 9.03 14.74 -8.18
C SER A 367 10.12 14.42 -7.13
N TRP A 368 11.35 14.16 -7.60
CA TRP A 368 12.53 13.81 -6.79
C TRP A 368 12.42 12.49 -6.01
N HIS A 369 11.44 11.63 -6.29
CA HIS A 369 11.32 10.33 -5.63
C HIS A 369 12.47 9.39 -6.05
N PRO A 370 12.71 8.30 -5.29
CA PRO A 370 13.74 7.34 -5.67
C PRO A 370 13.45 6.71 -7.03
N SER A 371 14.45 6.67 -7.91
CA SER A 371 14.35 5.92 -9.16
C SER A 371 14.27 4.41 -8.89
N LYS A 372 13.90 3.63 -9.91
CA LYS A 372 14.02 2.15 -9.89
C LYS A 372 15.39 1.68 -9.39
N LEU A 373 16.48 2.28 -9.88
CA LEU A 373 17.85 1.90 -9.48
C LEU A 373 18.13 2.25 -8.01
N GLN A 374 17.62 3.38 -7.52
CA GLN A 374 17.74 3.75 -6.12
C GLN A 374 16.95 2.79 -5.22
N HIS A 375 15.76 2.32 -5.64
CA HIS A 375 15.03 1.26 -4.93
C HIS A 375 15.78 -0.07 -4.88
N GLN A 376 16.44 -0.48 -5.97
CA GLN A 376 17.29 -1.66 -6.00
C GLN A 376 18.48 -1.53 -5.03
N LYS A 377 19.10 -0.34 -4.96
CA LYS A 377 20.15 -0.06 -3.98
C LYS A 377 19.63 -0.15 -2.55
N MET A 378 18.48 0.46 -2.26
CA MET A 378 17.82 0.36 -0.94
C MET A 378 17.56 -1.10 -0.57
N ALA A 379 17.03 -1.91 -1.49
CA ALA A 379 16.80 -3.33 -1.25
C ALA A 379 18.11 -4.08 -0.96
N LYS A 380 19.18 -3.80 -1.71
CA LYS A 380 20.51 -4.40 -1.52
C LYS A 380 21.11 -4.05 -0.16
N GLU A 381 20.85 -2.85 0.35
CA GLU A 381 21.27 -2.42 1.69
C GLU A 381 20.45 -3.10 2.79
N LEU A 382 19.12 -3.14 2.65
CA LEU A 382 18.20 -3.63 3.68
C LEU A 382 18.18 -5.16 3.79
N LEU A 383 18.25 -5.88 2.66
CA LEU A 383 18.14 -7.33 2.62
C LEU A 383 19.12 -8.07 3.56
N PRO A 384 20.46 -7.82 3.53
CA PRO A 384 21.39 -8.52 4.41
C PRO A 384 21.12 -8.23 5.90
N PHE A 385 20.72 -6.99 6.21
CA PHE A 385 20.33 -6.63 7.58
C PHE A 385 19.13 -7.44 8.05
N LEU A 386 18.07 -7.54 7.25
CA LEU A 386 16.87 -8.28 7.62
C LEU A 386 17.09 -9.80 7.64
N LYS A 387 17.89 -10.35 6.72
CA LYS A 387 18.28 -11.77 6.76
C LYS A 387 18.96 -12.13 8.07
N ASN A 388 19.92 -11.30 8.50
CA ASN A 388 20.61 -11.49 9.77
C ASN A 388 19.66 -11.32 10.97
N LEU A 389 18.82 -10.28 10.95
CA LEU A 389 17.89 -9.99 12.03
C LEU A 389 16.85 -11.10 12.23
N MET A 390 16.29 -11.62 11.14
CA MET A 390 15.20 -12.59 11.16
C MET A 390 15.68 -14.04 11.10
N ASN A 391 16.95 -14.28 10.75
CA ASN A 391 17.49 -15.60 10.41
C ASN A 391 16.66 -16.27 9.29
N TRP A 392 16.42 -15.52 8.22
CA TRP A 392 15.57 -15.91 7.08
C TRP A 392 16.38 -16.22 5.82
#